data_AF-A0A291PED6-F1
#
_entry.id   AF-A0A291PED6-F1
#
_cell.length_a   1.000
_cell.length_b   1.000
_cell.length_c   1.000
_cell.angle_alpha   90.00
_cell.angle_beta   90.00
_cell.angle_gamma   90.00
#
_symmetry.space_group_name_H-M   'P 1'
#
loop_
_entity.id
_entity.type
_entity.pdbx_description
1 polymer ?
#
loop_
_entity_poly.entity_id
_entity_poly.type
_entity_poly.pdbx_seq_one_letter_code
_entity_poly.pdbx_strand_id
1 'polypeptide(L)'
;MNKQFNKTGSRLANIIRTRKYYAVICRDDWGSSLFSPFGVSVVIPRKQVSTIWIGKNMRKALTTSRDSQPWYGDGPIPQKDFEQTQRRSREAEQKFWFGIRDEYAFKDHLAAMSKSALVFINWDYGETDQIRLLASRGQGGGHSAWYEGENQGKVFHVSINASDEELGAVALQALDACQPNYA
;
A
#
# COMPACT_ATOMS: atom_id res chain seq x y z
N MET A 1 22.35 -17.99 13.43
CA MET A 1 23.30 -17.51 12.42
C MET A 1 22.66 -16.34 11.69
N ASN A 2 23.11 -15.11 11.96
CA ASN A 2 22.64 -13.92 11.25
C ASN A 2 23.31 -13.88 9.88
N LYS A 3 22.64 -14.40 8.85
CA LYS A 3 22.92 -13.99 7.48
C LYS A 3 22.01 -12.80 7.20
N GLN A 4 22.53 -11.59 7.36
CA GLN A 4 21.93 -10.42 6.72
C GLN A 4 22.27 -10.54 5.23
N PHE A 5 21.27 -10.88 4.43
CA PHE A 5 21.38 -10.79 2.98
C PHE A 5 21.31 -9.30 2.56
N ASN A 6 21.57 -9.01 1.28
CA ASN A 6 21.79 -7.67 0.70
C ASN A 6 20.95 -6.54 1.32
N LYS A 7 21.48 -5.30 1.32
CA LYS A 7 20.76 -4.08 1.75
C LYS A 7 19.60 -3.68 0.83
N THR A 8 19.28 -4.52 -0.15
CA THR A 8 18.25 -4.29 -1.15
C THR A 8 17.00 -5.07 -0.80
N GLY A 9 15.86 -4.62 -1.31
CA GLY A 9 14.60 -5.34 -1.17
C GLY A 9 13.39 -4.52 -1.60
N SER A 10 12.19 -5.01 -1.30
CA SER A 10 10.93 -4.37 -1.66
C SER A 10 10.23 -3.74 -0.45
N ARG A 11 9.72 -2.52 -0.62
CA ARG A 11 8.82 -1.87 0.35
C ARG A 11 7.51 -1.51 -0.30
N LEU A 12 6.43 -1.88 0.36
CA LEU A 12 5.11 -1.86 -0.24
C LEU A 12 4.17 -0.94 0.54
N ALA A 13 3.30 -0.26 -0.19
CA ALA A 13 2.19 0.46 0.39
C ALA A 13 1.01 0.48 -0.58
N ASN A 14 -0.18 0.76 -0.05
CA ASN A 14 -1.35 1.08 -0.84
C ASN A 14 -1.87 2.45 -0.43
N ILE A 15 -2.40 3.22 -1.39
CA ILE A 15 -3.22 4.40 -1.09
C ILE A 15 -4.62 4.15 -1.60
N ILE A 16 -5.61 4.42 -0.76
CA ILE A 16 -7.02 4.26 -1.07
C ILE A 16 -7.73 5.60 -0.94
N ARG A 17 -8.56 5.90 -1.94
CA ARG A 17 -9.46 7.05 -1.96
C ARG A 17 -10.90 6.59 -2.12
N THR A 18 -11.77 6.98 -1.20
CA THR A 18 -13.21 6.74 -1.27
C THR A 18 -13.99 8.06 -1.31
N ARG A 19 -15.32 8.00 -1.27
CA ARG A 19 -16.16 9.18 -1.05
C ARG A 19 -16.07 9.73 0.38
N LYS A 20 -15.72 8.89 1.37
CA LYS A 20 -15.74 9.25 2.80
C LYS A 20 -14.35 9.52 3.37
N TYR A 21 -13.32 8.80 2.92
CA TYR A 21 -12.00 8.81 3.55
C TYR A 21 -10.86 8.63 2.54
N TYR A 22 -9.65 8.92 3.00
CA TYR A 22 -8.39 8.46 2.41
C TYR A 22 -7.67 7.55 3.40
N ALA A 23 -7.04 6.50 2.90
CA ALA A 23 -6.19 5.63 3.70
C ALA A 23 -4.83 5.44 3.02
N VAL A 24 -3.77 5.42 3.83
CA VAL A 24 -2.45 4.95 3.43
C VAL A 24 -2.19 3.68 4.24
N ILE A 25 -1.92 2.57 3.56
CA ILE A 25 -1.79 1.25 4.16
C ILE A 25 -0.36 0.76 3.92
N CYS A 26 0.34 0.46 5.01
CA CYS A 26 1.63 -0.20 4.94
C CYS A 26 1.44 -1.68 4.59
N ARG A 27 2.21 -2.18 3.63
CA ARG A 27 2.23 -3.59 3.25
C ARG A 27 3.65 -4.13 3.46
N ASP A 28 3.78 -5.31 4.04
CA ASP A 28 5.08 -6.00 4.11
C ASP A 28 5.21 -6.96 2.92
N ASP A 29 6.44 -7.17 2.45
CA ASP A 29 6.78 -8.21 1.48
C ASP A 29 7.30 -9.46 2.19
N TRP A 30 6.51 -10.55 2.14
CA TRP A 30 6.91 -11.87 2.62
C TRP A 30 6.73 -12.92 1.52
N GLY A 31 7.20 -12.62 0.30
CA GLY A 31 6.91 -13.40 -0.91
C GLY A 31 5.48 -13.18 -1.42
N SER A 32 4.76 -12.27 -0.76
CA SER A 32 3.43 -11.78 -1.09
C SER A 32 3.22 -10.47 -0.35
N SER A 33 2.40 -9.58 -0.90
CA SER A 33 2.03 -8.33 -0.24
C SER A 33 1.04 -8.61 0.90
N LEU A 34 1.48 -8.47 2.14
CA LEU A 34 0.67 -8.65 3.35
C LEU A 34 0.40 -7.30 4.03
N PHE A 35 -0.73 -7.13 4.73
CA PHE A 35 -0.92 -5.95 5.59
C PHE A 35 0.14 -5.95 6.68
N SER A 36 0.86 -4.83 6.86
CA SER A 36 1.92 -4.78 7.86
C SER A 36 1.34 -4.68 9.29
N PRO A 37 1.60 -5.66 10.18
CA PRO A 37 1.13 -5.59 11.56
C PRO A 37 1.94 -4.60 12.41
N PHE A 38 3.10 -4.15 11.94
CA PHE A 38 4.00 -3.26 12.67
C PHE A 38 4.27 -1.93 11.96
N GLY A 39 4.01 -1.87 10.66
CA GLY A 39 4.13 -0.67 9.85
C GLY A 39 2.97 0.29 10.08
N VAL A 40 3.10 1.48 9.50
CA VAL A 40 2.17 2.58 9.76
C VAL A 40 1.09 2.61 8.69
N SER A 41 -0.12 2.26 9.09
CA SER A 41 -1.35 2.45 8.31
C SER A 41 -2.22 3.51 8.96
N VAL A 42 -2.72 4.46 8.17
CA VAL A 42 -3.52 5.60 8.66
C VAL A 42 -4.73 5.84 7.78
N VAL A 43 -5.76 6.43 8.37
CA VAL A 43 -7.01 6.82 7.70
C VAL A 43 -7.44 8.18 8.21
N ILE A 44 -7.96 9.04 7.33
CA ILE A 44 -8.59 10.31 7.70
C ILE A 44 -9.82 10.60 6.83
N PRO A 45 -10.73 11.48 7.29
CA PRO A 45 -11.85 11.92 6.47
C PRO A 45 -11.38 12.62 5.20
N ARG A 46 -12.05 12.37 4.08
CA ARG A 46 -11.68 12.92 2.76
C ARG A 46 -11.58 14.44 2.76
N LYS A 47 -12.41 15.12 3.55
CA LYS A 47 -12.43 16.59 3.64
C LYS A 47 -11.18 17.18 4.32
N GLN A 48 -10.40 16.36 5.02
CA GLN A 48 -9.21 16.80 5.77
C GLN A 48 -7.91 16.43 5.05
N VAL A 49 -7.98 15.74 3.91
CA VAL A 49 -6.78 15.28 3.20
C VAL A 49 -6.09 16.45 2.50
N SER A 50 -4.77 16.49 2.58
CA SER A 50 -3.91 17.38 1.80
C SER A 50 -2.83 16.58 1.09
N THR A 51 -2.21 17.16 0.06
CA THR A 51 -1.04 16.57 -0.62
C THR A 51 0.07 16.24 0.37
N ILE A 52 0.43 17.18 1.25
CA ILE A 52 1.44 16.99 2.29
C ILE A 52 1.08 15.81 3.20
N TRP A 53 -0.19 15.66 3.60
CA TRP A 53 -0.62 14.52 4.41
C TRP A 53 -0.42 13.19 3.66
N ILE A 54 -0.77 13.14 2.38
CA ILE A 54 -0.59 11.94 1.55
C ILE A 54 0.88 11.57 1.46
N GLY A 55 1.74 12.50 1.05
CA GLY A 55 3.16 12.19 0.86
C GLY A 55 3.89 11.85 2.15
N LYS A 56 3.63 12.57 3.25
CA LYS A 56 4.19 12.26 4.57
C LYS A 56 3.85 10.84 5.02
N ASN A 57 2.57 10.45 4.89
CA ASN A 57 2.13 9.13 5.33
C ASN A 57 2.53 8.03 4.35
N MET A 58 2.61 8.32 3.05
CA MET A 58 3.15 7.41 2.04
C MET A 58 4.61 7.07 2.34
N ARG A 59 5.46 8.10 2.56
CA ARG A 59 6.84 7.92 2.98
C ARG A 59 6.93 7.10 4.26
N LYS A 60 6.13 7.44 5.27
CA LYS A 60 6.14 6.72 6.56
C LYS A 60 5.71 5.25 6.42
N ALA A 61 4.70 4.97 5.62
CA ALA A 61 4.26 3.61 5.34
C ALA A 61 5.37 2.81 4.64
N LEU A 62 6.00 3.37 3.60
CA LEU A 62 7.12 2.73 2.92
C LEU A 62 8.33 2.56 3.85
N THR A 63 8.71 3.55 4.65
CA THR A 63 9.89 3.44 5.52
C THR A 63 9.70 2.47 6.70
N THR A 64 8.45 2.11 7.02
CA THR A 64 8.10 1.13 8.06
C THR A 64 7.65 -0.23 7.53
N SER A 65 7.46 -0.35 6.21
CA SER A 65 7.31 -1.63 5.51
C SER A 65 8.51 -2.53 5.77
N ARG A 66 8.24 -3.82 5.96
CA ARG A 66 9.25 -4.86 6.09
C ARG A 66 9.32 -5.71 4.84
N ASP A 67 10.48 -6.30 4.64
CA ASP A 67 10.76 -7.26 3.59
C ASP A 67 11.39 -8.49 4.24
N SER A 68 11.00 -9.67 3.79
CA SER A 68 11.58 -10.95 4.17
C SER A 68 13.01 -11.20 3.65
N GLN A 69 13.42 -10.54 2.55
CA GLN A 69 14.70 -10.76 1.87
C GLN A 69 15.93 -10.62 2.79
N PRO A 70 16.03 -9.65 3.72
CA PRO A 70 17.16 -9.57 4.65
C PRO A 70 17.36 -10.80 5.54
N TRP A 71 16.32 -11.60 5.78
CA TRP A 71 16.40 -12.81 6.62
C TRP A 71 16.56 -14.10 5.80
N TYR A 72 15.94 -14.19 4.63
CA TYR A 72 15.88 -15.43 3.84
C TYR A 72 16.54 -15.34 2.46
N GLY A 73 16.97 -14.15 2.03
CA GLY A 73 17.46 -13.89 0.68
C GLY A 73 16.41 -14.27 -0.37
N ASP A 74 16.87 -14.83 -1.48
CA ASP A 74 16.01 -15.37 -2.54
C ASP A 74 15.54 -16.82 -2.25
N GLY A 75 15.84 -17.32 -1.04
CA GLY A 75 15.49 -18.67 -0.60
C GLY A 75 14.03 -18.78 -0.15
N PRO A 76 13.50 -20.01 0.00
CA PRO A 76 12.15 -20.21 0.47
C PRO A 76 11.98 -19.72 1.92
N ILE A 77 10.91 -18.96 2.16
CA ILE A 77 10.49 -18.57 3.51
C ILE A 77 9.95 -19.82 4.22
N PRO A 78 10.45 -20.17 5.42
CA PRO A 78 9.91 -21.29 6.19
C PRO A 78 8.40 -21.15 6.42
N GLN A 79 7.65 -22.21 6.15
CA GLN A 79 6.18 -22.20 6.21
C GLN A 79 5.65 -21.67 7.55
N LYS A 80 6.26 -22.09 8.67
CA LYS A 80 5.88 -21.64 10.01
C LYS A 80 6.03 -20.12 10.20
N ASP A 81 7.08 -19.53 9.64
CA ASP A 81 7.35 -18.09 9.76
C ASP A 81 6.35 -17.31 8.89
N PHE A 82 6.09 -17.80 7.68
CA PHE A 82 5.07 -17.23 6.80
C PHE A 82 3.66 -17.29 7.42
N GLU A 83 3.24 -18.43 7.95
CA GLU A 83 1.93 -18.60 8.60
C GLU A 83 1.77 -17.71 9.83
N GLN A 84 2.81 -17.58 10.65
CA GLN A 84 2.80 -16.68 11.81
C GLN A 84 2.64 -15.21 11.39
N THR A 85 3.37 -14.79 10.36
CA THR A 85 3.27 -13.43 9.80
C THR A 85 1.90 -13.20 9.17
N GLN A 86 1.38 -14.15 8.40
CA GLN A 86 0.07 -14.06 7.77
C GLN A 86 -1.05 -13.94 8.81
N ARG A 87 -0.99 -14.68 9.93
CA ARG A 87 -1.97 -14.55 11.00
C ARG A 87 -1.97 -13.14 11.61
N ARG A 88 -0.79 -12.63 11.97
CA ARG A 88 -0.65 -11.26 12.51
C ARG A 88 -1.13 -10.20 11.52
N SER A 89 -0.82 -10.39 10.24
CA SER A 89 -1.26 -9.53 9.15
C SER A 89 -2.79 -9.47 9.09
N ARG A 90 -3.47 -10.63 9.08
CA ARG A 90 -4.93 -10.71 9.05
C ARG A 90 -5.58 -10.05 10.27
N GLU A 91 -5.06 -10.30 11.47
CA GLU A 91 -5.55 -9.67 12.71
C GLU A 91 -5.43 -8.14 12.66
N ALA A 92 -4.30 -7.62 12.19
CA ALA A 92 -4.07 -6.18 12.03
C ALA A 92 -4.95 -5.55 10.95
N GLU A 93 -5.07 -6.21 9.79
CA GLU A 93 -5.92 -5.79 8.68
C GLU A 93 -7.39 -5.74 9.10
N GLN A 94 -7.87 -6.78 9.80
CA GLN A 94 -9.24 -6.82 10.31
C GLN A 94 -9.51 -5.66 11.28
N LYS A 95 -8.59 -5.41 12.23
CA LYS A 95 -8.73 -4.29 13.18
C LYS A 95 -8.78 -2.95 12.45
N PHE A 96 -7.93 -2.75 11.45
CA PHE A 96 -7.90 -1.52 10.65
C PHE A 96 -9.23 -1.29 9.91
N TRP A 97 -9.72 -2.31 9.20
CA TRP A 97 -10.97 -2.18 8.44
C TRP A 97 -12.22 -2.08 9.30
N PHE A 98 -12.24 -2.75 10.45
CA PHE A 98 -13.35 -2.63 11.40
C PHE A 98 -13.39 -1.23 12.03
N GLY A 99 -12.21 -0.65 12.32
CA GLY A 99 -12.13 0.75 12.75
C GLY A 99 -12.70 1.72 11.71
N ILE A 100 -12.35 1.55 10.43
CA ILE A 100 -12.91 2.37 9.33
C ILE A 100 -14.41 2.15 9.19
N ARG A 101 -14.89 0.90 9.28
CA ARG A 101 -16.32 0.61 9.23
C ARG A 101 -17.06 1.41 10.30
N ASP A 102 -16.59 1.36 11.53
CA ASP A 102 -17.25 1.97 12.68
C ASP A 102 -17.17 3.51 12.63
N GLU A 103 -15.99 4.06 12.35
CA GLU A 103 -15.76 5.51 12.29
C GLU A 103 -16.55 6.19 11.17
N TYR A 104 -16.67 5.54 10.00
CA TYR A 104 -17.32 6.10 8.82
C TYR A 104 -18.72 5.53 8.55
N ALA A 105 -19.27 4.77 9.50
CA ALA A 105 -20.60 4.15 9.44
C ALA A 105 -20.86 3.40 8.12
N PHE A 106 -19.98 2.44 7.79
CA PHE A 106 -20.24 1.48 6.72
C PHE A 106 -21.02 0.28 7.26
N LYS A 107 -21.83 -0.35 6.42
CA LYS A 107 -22.61 -1.55 6.79
C LYS A 107 -21.73 -2.72 7.25
N ASP A 108 -20.57 -2.88 6.62
CA ASP A 108 -19.59 -3.93 6.87
C ASP A 108 -18.20 -3.46 6.38
N HIS A 109 -17.17 -4.25 6.68
CA HIS A 109 -15.78 -3.94 6.34
C HIS A 109 -15.50 -4.06 4.82
N LEU A 110 -16.22 -4.95 4.12
CA LEU A 110 -16.08 -5.09 2.66
C LEU A 110 -16.60 -3.82 1.95
N ALA A 111 -17.69 -3.26 2.44
CA ALA A 111 -18.26 -2.00 1.96
C ALA A 111 -17.29 -0.83 2.21
N ALA A 112 -16.57 -0.84 3.33
CA ALA A 112 -15.52 0.15 3.59
C ALA A 112 -14.39 0.05 2.56
N MET A 113 -13.94 -1.16 2.21
CA MET A 113 -12.87 -1.40 1.25
C MET A 113 -13.27 -1.11 -0.21
N SER A 114 -14.51 -1.44 -0.57
CA SER A 114 -15.03 -1.40 -1.94
C SER A 114 -15.25 0.01 -2.50
N LYS A 115 -15.55 0.09 -3.81
CA LYS A 115 -15.93 1.35 -4.51
C LYS A 115 -14.90 2.47 -4.30
N SER A 116 -13.63 2.10 -4.32
CA SER A 116 -12.51 2.96 -4.02
C SER A 116 -11.52 3.02 -5.18
N ALA A 117 -10.81 4.13 -5.32
CA ALA A 117 -9.60 4.15 -6.13
C ALA A 117 -8.45 3.63 -5.27
N LEU A 118 -7.65 2.70 -5.79
CA LEU A 118 -6.48 2.16 -5.11
C LEU A 118 -5.24 2.35 -5.98
N VAL A 119 -4.14 2.78 -5.36
CA VAL A 119 -2.82 2.82 -5.98
C VAL A 119 -1.94 1.81 -5.25
N PHE A 120 -1.34 0.88 -6.00
CA PHE A 120 -0.29 0.01 -5.48
C PHE A 120 1.04 0.75 -5.56
N ILE A 121 1.83 0.67 -4.50
CA ILE A 121 3.10 1.40 -4.39
C ILE A 121 4.19 0.39 -4.09
N ASN A 122 5.24 0.40 -4.91
CA ASN A 122 6.45 -0.37 -4.69
C ASN A 122 7.67 0.55 -4.66
N TRP A 123 8.62 0.24 -3.79
CA TRP A 123 9.94 0.85 -3.77
C TRP A 123 10.99 -0.23 -3.56
N ASP A 124 11.79 -0.45 -4.60
CA ASP A 124 12.94 -1.36 -4.60
C ASP A 124 14.13 -0.66 -3.89
N TYR A 125 14.07 -0.64 -2.55
CA TYR A 125 15.03 0.09 -1.73
C TYR A 125 16.43 -0.50 -1.86
N GLY A 126 17.45 0.36 -1.80
CA GLY A 126 18.84 -0.03 -2.00
C GLY A 126 19.25 -0.16 -3.47
N GLU A 127 18.30 -0.29 -4.41
CA GLU A 127 18.57 -0.30 -5.85
C GLU A 127 18.28 1.05 -6.50
N THR A 128 17.18 1.68 -6.11
CA THR A 128 16.74 2.96 -6.68
C THR A 128 16.16 3.88 -5.61
N ASP A 129 16.19 5.18 -5.88
CA ASP A 129 15.41 6.15 -5.12
C ASP A 129 13.98 6.30 -5.67
N GLN A 130 13.67 5.71 -6.83
CA GLN A 130 12.37 5.83 -7.47
C GLN A 130 11.32 4.93 -6.82
N ILE A 131 10.22 5.53 -6.38
CA ILE A 131 9.00 4.85 -5.98
C ILE A 131 8.14 4.69 -7.23
N ARG A 132 7.60 3.49 -7.44
CA ARG A 132 6.65 3.18 -8.51
C ARG A 132 5.22 3.18 -7.95
N LEU A 133 4.35 3.97 -8.57
CA LEU A 133 2.93 4.04 -8.24
C LEU A 133 2.10 3.50 -9.41
N LEU A 134 1.29 2.49 -9.14
CA LEU A 134 0.46 1.80 -10.12
C LEU A 134 -1.02 2.08 -9.82
N ALA A 135 -1.64 2.90 -10.67
CA ALA A 135 -3.08 3.11 -10.62
C ALA A 135 -3.80 1.77 -10.84
N SER A 136 -4.90 1.51 -10.12
CA SER A 136 -5.65 0.26 -10.29
C SER A 136 -6.93 0.44 -11.11
N ARG A 137 -7.48 -0.69 -11.55
CA ARG A 137 -8.87 -0.82 -11.96
C ARG A 137 -9.64 -1.66 -10.94
N GLY A 138 -10.91 -1.33 -10.72
CA GLY A 138 -11.80 -2.13 -9.88
C GLY A 138 -12.27 -3.39 -10.60
N GLN A 139 -12.37 -4.49 -9.88
CA GLN A 139 -12.84 -5.78 -10.37
C GLN A 139 -13.87 -6.32 -9.38
N GLY A 140 -15.19 -6.22 -9.65
CA GLY A 140 -16.30 -6.87 -8.90
C GLY A 140 -16.34 -6.73 -7.35
N GLY A 141 -15.31 -7.21 -6.64
CA GLY A 141 -15.07 -7.06 -5.20
C GLY A 141 -13.62 -6.71 -4.79
N GLY A 142 -12.74 -6.26 -5.70
CA GLY A 142 -11.34 -5.94 -5.40
C GLY A 142 -10.68 -4.99 -6.41
N HIS A 143 -9.35 -4.92 -6.38
CA HIS A 143 -8.53 -4.09 -7.26
C HIS A 143 -7.52 -4.95 -8.01
N SER A 144 -7.25 -4.62 -9.27
CA SER A 144 -6.14 -5.20 -10.02
C SER A 144 -5.25 -4.10 -10.59
N ALA A 145 -3.96 -4.42 -10.74
CA ALA A 145 -3.11 -3.67 -11.66
C ALA A 145 -3.65 -3.81 -13.10
N TRP A 146 -3.14 -2.96 -13.99
CA TRP A 146 -3.40 -3.02 -15.43
C TRP A 146 -2.52 -4.07 -16.10
N TYR A 147 -2.97 -4.63 -17.22
CA TYR A 147 -2.11 -5.48 -18.03
C TYR A 147 -0.96 -4.67 -18.66
N GLU A 148 0.12 -5.35 -19.06
CA GLU A 148 1.35 -4.70 -19.54
C GLU A 148 1.11 -3.72 -20.70
N GLY A 149 0.18 -4.04 -21.60
CA GLY A 149 -0.24 -3.17 -22.72
C GLY A 149 -1.28 -2.09 -22.37
N GLU A 150 -1.78 -2.04 -21.15
CA GLU A 150 -2.81 -1.09 -20.69
C GLU A 150 -2.25 -0.04 -19.70
N ASN A 151 -0.93 -0.04 -19.49
CA ASN A 151 -0.25 0.77 -18.47
C ASN A 151 -0.01 2.23 -18.85
N GLN A 152 -0.25 2.63 -20.11
CA GLN A 152 0.02 3.99 -20.55
C GLN A 152 -0.81 5.01 -19.75
N GLY A 153 -0.11 5.94 -19.07
CA GLY A 153 -0.74 6.91 -18.17
C GLY A 153 -1.27 6.33 -16.85
N LYS A 154 -0.87 5.10 -16.47
CA LYS A 154 -1.27 4.41 -15.23
C LYS A 154 -0.11 4.11 -14.28
N VAL A 155 1.12 4.35 -14.73
CA VAL A 155 2.35 4.17 -13.95
C VAL A 155 3.00 5.52 -13.73
N PHE A 156 3.30 5.84 -12.48
CA PHE A 156 3.92 7.09 -12.07
C PHE A 156 5.17 6.78 -11.26
N HIS A 157 6.13 7.70 -11.30
CA HIS A 157 7.38 7.60 -10.55
C HIS A 157 7.64 8.91 -9.80
N VAL A 158 8.21 8.77 -8.62
CA VAL A 158 8.67 9.90 -7.80
C VAL A 158 9.81 9.42 -6.90
N SER A 159 10.81 10.25 -6.68
CA SER A 159 11.90 9.89 -5.77
C SER A 159 11.40 9.82 -4.33
N ILE A 160 11.82 8.81 -3.55
CA ILE A 160 11.66 8.78 -2.11
C ILE A 160 12.28 10.00 -1.44
N ASN A 161 13.23 10.69 -2.06
CA ASN A 161 13.86 11.90 -1.51
C ASN A 161 13.11 13.20 -1.89
N ALA A 162 12.06 13.12 -2.71
CA ALA A 162 11.21 14.26 -3.05
C ALA A 162 10.53 14.85 -1.81
N SER A 163 9.99 16.06 -1.92
CA SER A 163 9.23 16.66 -0.81
C SER A 163 7.94 15.86 -0.51
N ASP A 164 7.41 15.98 0.71
CA ASP A 164 6.12 15.36 1.04
C ASP A 164 4.96 15.93 0.19
N GLU A 165 5.07 17.17 -0.26
CA GLU A 165 4.09 17.76 -1.17
C GLU A 165 4.15 17.13 -2.57
N GLU A 166 5.34 16.95 -3.12
CA GLU A 166 5.56 16.32 -4.43
C GLU A 166 5.16 14.84 -4.43
N LEU A 167 5.56 14.09 -3.39
CA LEU A 167 5.09 12.72 -3.17
C LEU A 167 3.57 12.64 -3.16
N GLY A 168 2.93 13.57 -2.44
CA GLY A 168 1.47 13.67 -2.38
C GLY A 168 0.82 14.01 -3.72
N ALA A 169 1.43 14.91 -4.50
CA ALA A 169 0.93 15.32 -5.80
C ALA A 169 0.96 14.16 -6.81
N VAL A 170 2.07 13.41 -6.88
CA VAL A 170 2.18 12.24 -7.76
C VAL A 170 1.21 11.13 -7.33
N ALA A 171 1.05 10.91 -6.02
CA ALA A 171 0.05 9.97 -5.50
C ALA A 171 -1.38 10.36 -5.90
N LEU A 172 -1.72 11.65 -5.89
CA LEU A 172 -3.02 12.13 -6.36
C LEU A 172 -3.21 11.91 -7.86
N GLN A 173 -2.20 12.19 -8.69
CA GLN A 173 -2.25 11.90 -10.13
C GLN A 173 -2.50 10.40 -10.39
N ALA A 174 -1.82 9.52 -9.65
CA ALA A 174 -2.04 8.08 -9.74
C ALA A 174 -3.46 7.67 -9.33
N LEU A 175 -4.02 8.29 -8.27
CA LEU A 175 -5.41 8.06 -7.87
C LEU A 175 -6.43 8.56 -8.89
N ASP A 176 -6.14 9.66 -9.60
CA ASP A 176 -6.98 10.20 -10.67
C ASP A 176 -6.95 9.33 -11.92
N ALA A 177 -5.85 8.61 -12.14
CA ALA A 177 -5.74 7.63 -13.22
C ALA A 177 -6.45 6.30 -12.92
N CYS A 178 -6.89 6.05 -11.69
CA CYS A 178 -7.60 4.81 -11.33
C CYS A 178 -8.98 4.71 -11.97
N GLN A 179 -9.43 3.48 -12.24
CA GLN A 179 -10.78 3.18 -12.71
C GLN A 179 -11.54 2.33 -11.69
N PRO A 180 -12.01 2.93 -10.59
CA PRO A 180 -12.80 2.23 -9.58
C PRO A 180 -14.11 1.68 -10.17
N ASN A 181 -14.44 0.43 -9.84
CA ASN A 181 -15.74 -0.14 -10.17
C ASN A 181 -16.76 0.39 -9.16
N TYR A 182 -17.49 1.43 -9.53
CA TYR A 182 -18.54 2.03 -8.69
C TYR A 182 -19.88 1.29 -8.77
N ALA A 183 -20.01 0.31 -9.67
CA ALA A 183 -21.23 -0.47 -9.89
C ALA A 183 -21.79 -1.01 -8.57
#